data_AF-A0A3G1IWA4-F1
#
_entry.id   AF-A0A3G1IWA4-F1
#
_cell.length_a   1.000
_cell.length_b   1.000
_cell.length_c   1.000
_cell.angle_alpha   90.00
_cell.angle_beta   90.00
_cell.angle_gamma   90.00
#
_symmetry.space_group_name_H-M   'P 1'
#
loop_
_entity.id
_entity.type
_entity.pdbx_description
1 polymer ?
#
loop_
_entity_poly.entity_id
_entity_poly.type
_entity_poly.pdbx_seq_one_letter_code
_entity_poly.pdbx_strand_id
1 'polypeptide(L)'
;MESILVEKAQRLNHYEIVYILHADLREEQKLQEIEKYQTLLLEQGAQQIIIQNLGRCRLSNPIKKHQDGIYVQMNFQAKSNLVATLERAMRLSDRVIRYLTLKQIQKPVEPSALPIT
;
A
#
# COMPACT_ATOMS: atom_id res chain seq x y z
N MET A 1 -12.73 37.30 -17.41
CA MET A 1 -11.40 36.87 -16.93
C MET A 1 -11.56 35.98 -15.69
N GLU A 2 -12.57 35.11 -15.70
CA GLU A 2 -13.16 34.50 -14.48
C GLU A 2 -13.46 32.99 -14.64
N SER A 3 -12.76 32.29 -15.53
CA SER A 3 -13.11 30.90 -15.86
C SER A 3 -11.91 29.99 -16.15
N ILE A 4 -10.73 30.28 -15.60
CA ILE A 4 -9.55 29.39 -15.72
C ILE A 4 -9.32 28.55 -14.44
N LEU A 5 -10.10 28.74 -13.37
CA LEU A 5 -9.89 28.06 -12.08
C LEU A 5 -10.86 26.90 -11.79
N VAL A 6 -11.88 26.71 -12.62
CA VAL A 6 -12.75 25.53 -12.61
C VAL A 6 -12.29 24.72 -13.82
N GLU A 7 -11.36 23.78 -13.72
CA GLU A 7 -11.71 22.38 -13.50
C GLU A 7 -10.42 21.54 -13.48
N LYS A 8 -9.61 21.60 -12.41
CA LYS A 8 -8.79 20.43 -12.07
C LYS A 8 -9.77 19.37 -11.59
N ALA A 9 -10.42 18.67 -12.52
CA ALA A 9 -11.15 17.45 -12.22
C ALA A 9 -10.23 16.62 -11.33
N GLN A 10 -10.63 16.40 -10.07
CA GLN A 10 -9.86 15.64 -9.10
C GLN A 10 -9.92 14.16 -9.54
N ARG A 11 -9.16 13.83 -10.57
CA ARG A 11 -9.12 12.50 -11.15
C ARG A 11 -8.45 11.57 -10.13
N LEU A 12 -9.23 10.63 -9.62
CA LEU A 12 -8.71 9.55 -8.81
C LEU A 12 -7.81 8.68 -9.68
N ASN A 13 -6.60 8.45 -9.20
CA ASN A 13 -5.64 7.54 -9.82
C ASN A 13 -5.70 6.20 -9.10
N HIS A 14 -5.44 5.13 -9.83
CA HIS A 14 -5.28 3.80 -9.24
C HIS A 14 -3.85 3.66 -8.74
N TYR A 15 -3.71 3.21 -7.51
CA TYR A 15 -2.43 2.91 -6.90
C TYR A 15 -2.45 1.48 -6.39
N GLU A 16 -1.29 0.87 -6.51
CA GLU A 16 -0.95 -0.37 -5.83
C GLU A 16 0.22 -0.05 -4.92
N ILE A 17 0.13 -0.45 -3.66
CA ILE A 17 1.25 -0.42 -2.74
C ILE A 17 1.49 -1.82 -2.22
N VAL A 18 2.74 -2.25 -2.31
CA VAL A 18 3.22 -3.46 -1.66
C VAL A 18 4.19 -3.03 -0.57
N TYR A 19 3.94 -3.48 0.65
CA TYR A 19 4.82 -3.22 1.77
C TYR A 19 5.13 -4.49 2.54
N ILE A 20 6.28 -4.46 3.20
CA ILE A 20 6.83 -5.59 3.93
C ILE A 20 6.90 -5.20 5.41
N LEU A 21 6.20 -5.97 6.22
CA LEU A 21 6.25 -5.88 7.67
C LEU A 21 7.35 -6.80 8.24
N HIS A 22 7.79 -6.50 9.47
CA HIS A 22 8.68 -7.40 10.21
C HIS A 22 8.06 -8.80 10.36
N ALA A 23 8.86 -9.85 10.14
CA ALA A 23 8.41 -11.23 10.29
C ALA A 23 8.14 -11.65 11.76
N ASP A 24 8.62 -10.85 12.73
CA ASP A 24 8.47 -11.11 14.16
C ASP A 24 7.14 -10.58 14.72
N LEU A 25 6.34 -9.88 13.89
CA LEU A 25 5.02 -9.41 14.30
C LEU A 25 4.07 -10.59 14.50
N ARG A 26 3.35 -10.56 15.62
CA ARG A 26 2.24 -11.49 15.85
C ARG A 26 1.07 -11.15 14.93
N GLU A 27 0.17 -12.11 14.78
CA GLU A 27 -1.02 -11.98 13.94
C GLU A 27 -1.85 -10.74 14.29
N GLU A 28 -2.04 -10.46 15.58
CA GLU A 28 -2.81 -9.28 16.02
C GLU A 28 -2.10 -7.97 15.67
N GLN A 29 -0.77 -7.93 15.82
CA GLN A 29 0.03 -6.74 15.50
C GLN A 29 0.07 -6.46 13.99
N LYS A 30 0.14 -7.52 13.19
CA LYS A 30 0.03 -7.44 11.73
C LYS A 30 -1.33 -6.85 11.34
N LEU A 31 -2.42 -7.38 11.89
CA LEU A 31 -3.77 -6.88 11.60
C LEU A 31 -3.93 -5.41 12.00
N GLN A 32 -3.39 -5.00 13.15
CA GLN A 32 -3.37 -3.61 13.58
C GLN A 32 -2.63 -2.68 12.60
N GLU A 33 -1.48 -3.09 12.07
CA GLU A 33 -0.78 -2.28 11.05
C GLU A 33 -1.57 -2.18 9.75
N ILE A 34 -2.19 -3.29 9.32
CA ILE A 34 -3.04 -3.31 8.12
C ILE A 34 -4.23 -2.35 8.28
N GLU A 35 -4.94 -2.46 9.41
CA GLU A 35 -6.09 -1.61 9.73
C GLU A 35 -5.69 -0.14 9.85
N LYS A 36 -4.54 0.16 10.48
CA LYS A 36 -4.01 1.52 10.58
C LYS A 36 -3.85 2.18 9.21
N TYR A 37 -3.23 1.49 8.24
CA TYR A 37 -3.05 2.06 6.90
C TYR A 37 -4.36 2.09 6.11
N GLN A 38 -5.25 1.11 6.30
CA GLN A 38 -6.59 1.15 5.73
C GLN A 38 -7.39 2.37 6.22
N THR A 39 -7.38 2.64 7.52
CA THR A 39 -8.05 3.80 8.12
C THR A 39 -7.45 5.10 7.61
N LEU A 40 -6.12 5.21 7.54
CA LEU A 40 -5.46 6.39 6.96
C LEU A 40 -5.91 6.63 5.51
N LEU A 41 -6.01 5.58 4.70
CA LEU A 41 -6.52 5.67 3.33
C LEU A 41 -7.97 6.18 3.30
N LEU A 42 -8.85 5.61 4.14
CA LEU A 42 -10.27 5.99 4.22
C LEU A 42 -10.45 7.45 4.66
N GLU A 43 -9.75 7.87 5.71
CA GLU A 43 -9.79 9.24 6.25
C GLU A 43 -9.35 10.29 5.23
N GLN A 44 -8.40 9.94 4.35
CA GLN A 44 -7.91 10.82 3.30
C GLN A 44 -8.74 10.74 1.99
N GLY A 45 -9.86 10.01 2.01
CA GLY A 45 -10.82 9.93 0.92
C GLY A 45 -10.42 8.97 -0.20
N ALA A 46 -9.60 7.95 0.08
CA ALA A 46 -9.37 6.86 -0.86
C ALA A 46 -10.64 6.01 -1.04
N GLN A 47 -10.77 5.40 -2.21
CA GLN A 47 -11.91 4.58 -2.60
C GLN A 47 -11.44 3.24 -3.16
N GLN A 48 -12.36 2.28 -3.26
CA GLN A 48 -12.10 0.94 -3.82
C GLN A 48 -10.84 0.28 -3.23
N ILE A 49 -10.69 0.33 -1.90
CA ILE A 49 -9.55 -0.24 -1.19
C ILE A 49 -9.71 -1.76 -1.14
N ILE A 50 -8.76 -2.47 -1.76
CA ILE A 50 -8.66 -3.93 -1.73
C ILE A 50 -7.34 -4.27 -1.05
N ILE A 51 -7.40 -5.11 -0.02
CA ILE A 51 -6.23 -5.50 0.77
C ILE A 51 -6.03 -7.00 0.61
N GLN A 52 -4.79 -7.41 0.33
CA GLN A 52 -4.39 -8.80 0.23
C GLN A 52 -3.19 -9.04 1.14
N ASN A 53 -3.33 -9.99 2.06
CA ASN A 53 -2.23 -10.47 2.86
C ASN A 53 -1.56 -11.65 2.13
N LEU A 54 -0.34 -11.44 1.65
CA LEU A 54 0.41 -12.44 0.88
C LEU A 54 1.20 -13.39 1.80
N GLY A 55 1.24 -13.12 3.10
CA GLY A 55 1.87 -13.98 4.09
C GLY A 55 3.38 -13.76 4.21
N ARG A 56 4.04 -14.70 4.89
CA ARG A 56 5.48 -14.63 5.18
C ARG A 56 6.29 -15.21 4.02
N CYS A 57 7.26 -14.46 3.53
CA CYS A 57 8.21 -14.93 2.53
C CYS A 57 9.65 -14.64 2.97
N ARG A 58 10.58 -15.51 2.55
CA ARG A 58 12.01 -15.30 2.72
C ARG A 58 12.51 -14.26 1.73
N LEU A 59 13.24 -13.27 2.22
CA LEU A 59 13.82 -12.22 1.41
C LEU A 59 15.08 -12.73 0.71
N SER A 60 15.29 -12.34 -0.55
CA SER A 60 16.51 -12.73 -1.28
C SER A 60 17.78 -12.20 -0.63
N ASN A 61 17.69 -11.05 0.05
CA ASN A 61 18.76 -10.44 0.82
C ASN A 61 18.22 -9.86 2.13
N PRO A 62 18.99 -9.84 3.23
CA PRO A 62 18.54 -9.26 4.49
C PRO A 62 18.26 -7.76 4.37
N ILE A 63 17.10 -7.32 4.86
CA ILE A 63 16.72 -5.90 4.94
C ILE A 63 16.61 -5.52 6.41
N LYS A 64 17.37 -4.51 6.85
CA LYS A 64 17.44 -4.12 8.29
C LYS A 64 17.73 -5.32 9.22
N LYS A 65 18.55 -6.28 8.78
CA LYS A 65 18.87 -7.56 9.46
C LYS A 65 17.73 -8.61 9.49
N HIS A 66 16.60 -8.36 8.85
CA HIS A 66 15.52 -9.36 8.70
C HIS A 66 15.76 -10.21 7.45
N GLN A 67 15.70 -11.54 7.62
CA GLN A 67 15.79 -12.50 6.50
C GLN A 67 14.41 -12.88 5.94
N ASP A 68 13.36 -12.66 6.72
CA ASP A 68 11.98 -12.90 6.33
C ASP A 68 11.17 -11.61 6.48
N GLY A 69 10.07 -11.51 5.74
CA GLY A 69 9.11 -10.42 5.85
C GLY A 69 7.70 -10.89 5.57
N ILE A 70 6.72 -10.16 6.10
CA ILE A 70 5.30 -10.40 5.81
C ILE A 70 4.87 -9.41 4.74
N TYR A 71 4.42 -9.93 3.60
CA TYR A 71 4.02 -9.12 2.46
C TYR A 71 2.54 -8.78 2.55
N VAL A 72 2.22 -7.50 2.35
CA VAL A 72 0.86 -7.01 2.24
C VAL A 72 0.75 -6.12 1.01
N GLN A 73 -0.31 -6.33 0.24
CA GLN A 73 -0.65 -5.50 -0.91
C GLN A 73 -1.95 -4.75 -0.64
N MET A 74 -1.98 -3.47 -1.01
CA MET A 74 -3.19 -2.66 -1.01
C MET A 74 -3.36 -2.01 -2.39
N ASN A 75 -4.53 -2.21 -2.99
CA ASN A 75 -4.95 -1.52 -4.21
C ASN A 75 -6.01 -0.50 -3.83
N PHE A 76 -5.90 0.73 -4.31
CA PHE A 76 -6.87 1.78 -3.97
C PHE A 76 -6.90 2.88 -5.03
N GLN A 77 -8.00 3.62 -5.05
CA GLN A 77 -8.14 4.84 -5.83
C GLN A 77 -7.98 6.07 -4.94
N ALA A 78 -7.09 6.98 -5.30
CA ALA A 78 -6.84 8.18 -4.51
C ALA A 78 -6.37 9.37 -5.34
N LYS A 79 -6.42 10.54 -4.69
CA LYS A 79 -5.72 11.75 -5.17
C LYS A 79 -4.21 11.57 -5.00
N SER A 80 -3.41 12.19 -5.85
CA SER A 80 -1.94 12.01 -5.85
C SER A 80 -1.24 12.48 -4.57
N ASN A 81 -1.83 13.40 -3.82
CA ASN A 81 -1.28 13.89 -2.56
C ASN A 81 -1.32 12.84 -1.43
N LEU A 82 -2.29 11.93 -1.46
CA LEU A 82 -2.49 10.91 -0.44
C LEU A 82 -1.30 9.93 -0.37
N VAL A 83 -0.69 9.59 -1.51
CA VAL A 83 0.45 8.67 -1.59
C VAL A 83 1.62 9.16 -0.73
N ALA A 84 1.95 10.45 -0.80
CA ALA A 84 3.04 11.02 -0.02
C ALA A 84 2.78 10.94 1.50
N THR A 85 1.53 11.08 1.92
CA THR A 85 1.13 10.91 3.33
C THR A 85 1.28 9.47 3.78
N LEU A 86 0.79 8.51 2.98
CA LEU A 86 0.88 7.09 3.26
C LEU A 86 2.35 6.63 3.35
N GLU A 87 3.17 6.97 2.35
CA GLU A 87 4.59 6.63 2.33
C GLU A 87 5.34 7.24 3.51
N ARG A 88 5.00 8.48 3.90
CA ARG A 88 5.58 9.10 5.10
C ARG A 88 5.23 8.31 6.35
N ALA A 89 3.97 7.89 6.52
CA ALA A 89 3.54 7.10 7.66
C ALA A 89 4.25 5.73 7.72
N MET A 90 4.41 5.06 6.58
CA MET A 90 5.14 3.80 6.48
C MET A 90 6.63 3.98 6.77
N ARG A 91 7.26 5.04 6.25
CA ARG A 91 8.68 5.34 6.49
C ARG A 91 8.98 5.62 7.97
N LEU A 92 8.04 6.25 8.67
CA LEU A 92 8.14 6.53 10.11
C LEU A 92 7.81 5.30 10.98
N SER A 93 7.20 4.26 10.40
CA SER A 93 6.89 3.04 11.14
C SER A 93 8.12 2.15 11.24
N ASP A 94 8.53 1.84 12.46
CA ASP A 94 9.56 0.83 12.71
C ASP A 94 9.10 -0.58 12.35
N ARG A 95 7.81 -0.79 12.05
CA ARG A 95 7.24 -2.09 11.67
C ARG A 95 7.22 -2.34 10.17
N VAL A 96 7.56 -1.33 9.36
CA VAL A 96 7.68 -1.46 7.90
C VAL A 96 9.15 -1.45 7.52
N ILE A 97 9.63 -2.53 6.89
CA ILE A 97 11.02 -2.63 6.44
C ILE A 97 11.22 -2.11 5.03
N ARG A 98 10.19 -2.18 4.19
CA ARG A 98 10.20 -1.69 2.80
C ARG A 98 8.77 -1.46 2.31
N TYR A 99 8.62 -0.52 1.39
CA TYR A 99 7.39 -0.30 0.65
C TYR A 99 7.73 0.09 -0.80
N LEU A 100 6.79 -0.17 -1.70
CA LEU A 100 6.84 0.23 -3.09
C LEU A 100 5.44 0.63 -3.52
N THR A 101 5.28 1.88 -3.96
CA THR A 101 4.04 2.37 -4.53
C THR A 101 4.15 2.44 -6.04
N LEU A 102 3.17 1.89 -6.74
CA LEU A 102 3.04 1.93 -8.19
C LEU A 102 1.76 2.66 -8.55
N LYS A 103 1.87 3.62 -9.45
CA LYS A 103 0.70 4.23 -10.09
C LYS A 103 0.25 3.34 -11.24
N GLN A 104 -0.92 2.73 -11.13
CA GLN A 104 -1.44 1.89 -12.19
C GLN A 104 -2.05 2.76 -13.30
N ILE A 105 -1.62 2.51 -14.54
CA ILE A 105 -2.15 3.16 -15.74
C ILE A 105 -3.47 2.47 -16.18
N GLN A 106 -3.65 1.21 -15.78
CA GLN A 106 -4.80 0.35 -16.12
C GLN A 106 -5.51 -0.11 -14.83
N LYS A 107 -6.75 -0.60 -14.93
CA LYS A 107 -7.48 -1.13 -13.77
C LYS A 107 -6.71 -2.33 -13.17
N PRO A 108 -6.81 -2.56 -11.84
CA PRO A 108 -6.17 -3.70 -11.19
C PRO A 108 -6.57 -4.98 -11.90
N VAL A 109 -5.55 -5.75 -12.30
CA VAL A 109 -5.77 -7.10 -12.82
C VAL A 109 -6.15 -7.94 -11.60
N GLU A 110 -7.35 -8.54 -11.62
CA GLU A 110 -7.74 -9.59 -10.67
C GLU A 110 -6.57 -10.55 -10.51
N PRO A 111 -6.23 -11.03 -9.30
CA PRO A 111 -5.10 -11.91 -9.08
C PRO A 111 -5.29 -13.16 -9.95
N SER A 112 -4.66 -13.16 -11.13
CA SER A 112 -4.61 -14.33 -11.97
C SER A 112 -3.80 -15.32 -11.17
N ALA A 113 -4.42 -16.45 -10.85
CA ALA A 113 -3.75 -17.59 -10.26
C ALA A 113 -2.66 -18.05 -11.23
N LEU A 114 -1.51 -17.39 -11.23
CA LEU A 114 -0.33 -17.90 -11.89
C LEU A 114 0.18 -19.01 -10.98
N PRO A 115 0.13 -20.28 -11.44
CA PRO A 115 0.70 -21.36 -10.68
C PRO A 115 2.19 -21.06 -10.52
N ILE A 116 2.62 -20.92 -9.28
CA ILE A 116 4.05 -20.89 -8.95
C ILE A 116 4.53 -22.31 -9.29
N THR A 117 5.13 -22.48 -10.47
CA THR A 117 5.73 -23.74 -10.93
C THR A 117 7.18 -23.79 -10.49
#